data_AF-A0A2D2C0A9-F1
#
_entry.id   AF-A0A2D2C0A9-F1
#
_cell.length_a   1.000
_cell.length_b   1.000
_cell.length_c   1.000
_cell.angle_alpha   90.00
_cell.angle_beta   90.00
_cell.angle_gamma   90.00
#
_symmetry.space_group_name_H-M   'P 1'
#
loop_
_entity.id
_entity.type
_entity.pdbx_description
1 polymer ?
#
loop_
_entity_poly.entity_id
_entity_poly.type
_entity_poly.pdbx_seq_one_letter_code
_entity_poly.pdbx_strand_id
1 'polypeptide(L)' 'MAEYVIVPVDQLVRIPMTMSFEDAAGVPTAAGTAWQALFEVARLTSGQTILVHAGAGGVGIVISVSGFRCRNPNLSEDRR' A
#
# COMPACT_ATOMS: atom_id res chain seq x y z
N MET A 1 9.17 18.43 -10.67
CA MET A 1 10.13 17.93 -9.66
C MET A 1 10.69 19.13 -8.94
N ALA A 2 10.80 19.07 -7.62
CA ALA A 2 11.24 20.19 -6.79
C ALA A 2 12.15 19.66 -5.66
N GLU A 3 13.04 20.52 -5.17
CA GLU A 3 13.95 20.24 -4.04
C GLU A 3 13.22 20.21 -2.68
N TYR A 4 12.09 20.91 -2.55
CA TYR A 4 11.25 20.95 -1.36
C TYR A 4 9.78 20.79 -1.71
N VAL A 5 9.03 20.17 -0.79
CA VAL A 5 7.57 20.01 -0.87
C VAL A 5 6.97 20.05 0.53
N ILE A 6 5.79 20.66 0.68
CA ILE A 6 5.01 20.63 1.92
C ILE A 6 4.10 19.41 1.86
N VAL A 7 4.16 18.55 2.88
CA VAL A 7 3.37 17.32 2.97
C VAL A 7 2.62 17.29 4.31
N PRO A 8 1.33 16.94 4.32
CA PRO A 8 0.59 16.66 5.55
C PRO A 8 1.28 15.60 6.41
N VAL A 9 1.30 15.80 7.74
CA VAL A 9 2.02 14.91 8.66
C VAL A 9 1.48 13.48 8.67
N ASP A 10 0.19 13.31 8.41
CA ASP A 10 -0.51 12.03 8.31
C ASP A 10 -0.21 11.26 7.02
N GLN A 11 0.42 11.91 6.04
CA GLN A 11 0.91 11.27 4.80
C GLN A 11 2.40 10.87 4.88
N LEU A 12 3.06 11.12 6.02
CA LEU A 12 4.44 10.72 6.25
C LEU A 12 4.51 9.32 6.88
N VAL A 13 5.45 8.51 6.41
CA VAL A 13 5.77 7.21 6.99
C VAL A 13 7.27 7.12 7.26
N ARG A 14 7.64 6.44 8.35
CA ARG A 14 9.05 6.22 8.67
C ARG A 14 9.64 5.16 7.75
N ILE A 15 10.70 5.52 7.04
CA ILE A 15 11.47 4.57 6.23
C ILE A 15 12.16 3.56 7.17
N PRO A 16 12.01 2.24 6.94
CA PRO A 16 12.74 1.22 7.70
C PRO A 16 14.26 1.38 7.55
N MET A 17 15.02 1.13 8.62
CA MET A 17 16.49 1.26 8.57
C MET A 17 17.17 0.31 7.58
N THR A 18 16.47 -0.76 7.16
CA THR A 18 16.97 -1.76 6.21
C THR A 18 16.65 -1.44 4.76
N MET A 19 16.09 -0.26 4.46
CA MET A 19 15.65 0.14 3.13
C MET A 19 16.36 1.42 2.70
N SER A 20 16.81 1.46 1.44
CA SER A 20 17.41 2.66 0.85
C SER A 20 16.34 3.74 0.60
N PHE A 21 16.76 4.99 0.42
CA PHE A 21 15.84 6.07 0.06
C PHE A 21 15.26 5.86 -1.34
N GLU A 22 16.08 5.35 -2.26
CA GLU A 22 15.73 5.06 -3.64
C GLU A 22 14.60 4.02 -3.73
N ASP A 23 14.72 2.92 -2.98
CA ASP A 23 13.68 1.90 -2.92
C ASP A 23 12.41 2.44 -2.24
N ALA A 24 12.57 3.18 -1.14
CA ALA A 24 11.45 3.73 -0.38
C ALA A 24 10.63 4.76 -1.18
N ALA A 25 11.26 5.55 -2.04
CA ALA A 25 10.60 6.62 -2.79
C ALA A 25 9.49 6.11 -3.74
N GLY A 26 9.61 4.88 -4.26
CA GLY A 26 8.62 4.29 -5.17
C GLY A 26 7.42 3.65 -4.49
N VAL A 27 7.53 3.33 -3.20
CA VAL A 27 6.52 2.52 -2.48
C VAL A 27 5.20 3.27 -2.25
N PRO A 28 5.16 4.53 -1.76
CA PRO A 28 3.91 5.16 -1.33
C PRO A 28 2.86 5.24 -2.44
N THR A 29 3.26 5.64 -3.65
CA THR A 29 2.33 5.79 -4.77
C THR A 29 1.72 4.45 -5.18
N ALA A 30 2.55 3.42 -5.36
CA ALA A 30 2.09 2.12 -5.82
C ALA A 30 1.25 1.40 -4.75
N ALA A 31 1.70 1.41 -3.50
CA ALA A 31 1.00 0.78 -2.39
C ALA A 31 -0.28 1.50 -2.00
N GLY A 32 -0.29 2.84 -1.98
CA GLY A 32 -1.48 3.63 -1.76
C GLY A 32 -2.54 3.34 -2.82
N THR A 33 -2.15 3.33 -4.10
CA THR A 33 -3.08 3.03 -5.21
C THR A 33 -3.64 1.61 -5.10
N ALA A 34 -2.80 0.62 -4.77
CA ALA A 34 -3.23 -0.76 -4.55
C ALA A 34 -4.25 -0.84 -3.41
N TRP A 35 -3.97 -0.20 -2.26
CA TRP A 35 -4.87 -0.19 -1.11
C TRP A 35 -6.24 0.41 -1.44
N GLN A 36 -6.25 1.59 -2.08
CA GLN A 36 -7.48 2.26 -2.50
C GLN A 36 -8.30 1.38 -3.44
N ALA A 37 -7.66 0.78 -4.44
CA ALA A 37 -8.33 -0.10 -5.39
C ALA A 37 -8.96 -1.33 -4.70
N LEU A 38 -8.21 -2.00 -3.82
CA LEU A 38 -8.63 -3.26 -3.21
C LEU A 38 -9.66 -3.06 -2.08
N PHE A 39 -9.45 -2.09 -1.19
CA PHE A 39 -10.21 -1.99 0.07
C PHE A 39 -11.23 -0.86 0.09
N GLU A 40 -10.94 0.26 -0.55
CA GLU A 40 -11.85 1.42 -0.53
C GLU A 40 -12.86 1.34 -1.68
N VAL A 41 -12.38 1.00 -2.89
CA VAL A 41 -13.19 0.91 -4.11
C VAL A 41 -13.81 -0.48 -4.24
N ALA A 42 -12.99 -1.54 -4.38
CA ALA A 42 -13.49 -2.89 -4.60
C ALA A 42 -14.04 -3.58 -3.34
N ARG A 43 -13.69 -3.06 -2.15
CA ARG A 43 -14.14 -3.58 -0.84
C ARG A 43 -13.95 -5.09 -0.70
N LEU A 44 -12.79 -5.57 -1.14
CA LEU A 44 -12.49 -7.00 -1.18
C LEU A 44 -12.50 -7.62 0.21
N THR A 45 -12.92 -8.88 0.21
CA THR A 45 -12.98 -9.77 1.36
C THR A 45 -12.24 -11.07 1.04
N SER A 46 -11.85 -11.79 2.08
CA SER A 46 -11.10 -13.05 1.93
C SER A 46 -11.87 -14.08 1.11
N GLY A 47 -11.16 -14.81 0.24
CA GLY A 47 -11.73 -15.89 -0.59
C GLY A 47 -12.25 -15.43 -1.95
N GLN A 48 -12.20 -14.14 -2.25
CA GLN A 48 -12.55 -13.62 -3.58
C GLN A 48 -11.37 -13.70 -4.55
N THR A 49 -11.67 -14.01 -5.81
CA THR A 49 -10.70 -14.03 -6.90
C THR A 49 -10.73 -12.72 -7.67
N ILE A 50 -9.56 -12.17 -7.99
CA ILE A 50 -9.41 -10.94 -8.77
C ILE A 50 -8.51 -11.17 -9.99
N LEU A 51 -8.71 -10.36 -11.03
CA LEU A 51 -7.82 -10.27 -12.19
C LEU A 51 -6.94 -9.03 -12.07
N VAL A 52 -5.62 -9.23 -12.06
CA VAL A 52 -4.65 -8.12 -12.05
C VAL A 52 -4.09 -7.93 -13.46
N HIS A 53 -4.51 -6.86 -14.12
CA HIS A 53 -3.89 -6.45 -15.38
C HIS A 53 -2.50 -5.84 -15.13
N ALA A 54 -1.58 -6.05 -16.07
CA ALA A 54 -0.21 -5.56 -15.98
C ALA A 54 0.46 -5.91 -14.63
N GLY A 55 0.37 -7.19 -14.20
CA GLY A 55 0.87 -7.65 -12.90
C GLY A 55 2.36 -7.38 -12.63
N ALA A 56 3.17 -7.17 -13.67
CA ALA A 56 4.59 -6.78 -13.52
C ALA A 56 4.81 -5.26 -13.37
N GLY A 57 3.77 -4.44 -13.51
CA GLY A 57 3.85 -2.99 -13.31
C GLY A 57 3.89 -2.60 -11.83
N GLY A 58 4.22 -1.34 -11.53
CA GLY A 58 4.45 -0.88 -10.15
C GLY A 58 3.29 -1.15 -9.18
N VAL A 59 2.04 -0.98 -9.59
CA VAL A 59 0.87 -1.33 -8.75
C VAL A 59 0.62 -2.84 -8.74
N GLY A 60 0.72 -3.48 -9.91
CA GLY A 60 0.47 -4.92 -10.07
C GLY A 60 1.40 -5.79 -9.25
N ILE A 61 2.69 -5.42 -9.18
CA ILE A 61 3.68 -6.15 -8.39
C ILE A 61 3.34 -6.04 -6.90
N VAL A 62 2.94 -4.86 -6.44
CA VAL A 62 2.55 -4.63 -5.04
C VAL A 62 1.33 -5.48 -4.68
N ILE A 63 0.30 -5.54 -5.51
CA ILE A 63 -0.88 -6.40 -5.28
C ILE A 63 -0.49 -7.89 -5.23
N SER A 64 0.48 -8.29 -6.05
CA SER A 64 0.85 -9.69 -6.23
C SER A 64 1.78 -10.22 -5.12
N VAL A 65 2.69 -9.38 -4.60
CA VAL A 65 3.69 -9.79 -3.59
C VAL A 65 3.32 -9.36 -2.17
N SER A 66 2.54 -8.29 -2.04
CA SER A 66 2.03 -7.86 -0.74
C SER A 66 0.79 -8.68 -0.48
N GLY A 67 0.93 -9.77 0.27
CA GLY A 67 -0.22 -10.54 0.74
C GLY A 67 -1.09 -9.68 1.66
N PHE A 68 -1.87 -8.77 1.07
CA PHE A 68 -2.72 -7.82 1.77
C PHE A 68 -3.74 -8.62 2.58
N ARG A 69 -3.44 -8.80 3.87
CA ARG A 69 -4.42 -9.32 4.80
C ARG A 69 -5.46 -8.23 4.98
N CYS A 70 -6.72 -8.56 4.72
CA CYS A 70 -7.87 -7.76 5.12
C CYS A 70 -7.84 -7.60 6.64
N ARG A 71 -7.10 -6.61 7.17
CA ARG A 71 -7.12 -6.27 8.59
C ARG A 71 -8.18 -5.20 8.73
N ASN A 72 -9.30 -5.58 9.33
CA ASN A 72 -10.44 -4.71 9.58
C ASN A 72 -10.00 -3.51 10.45
N PRO A 73 -10.10 -2.26 9.97
CA PRO A 73 -9.72 -1.08 10.75
C PRO A 73 -10.65 -0.80 11.93
N ASN A 74 -11.81 -1.47 12.03
CA ASN A 74 -12.71 -1.38 13.19
C ASN A 74 -12.36 -2.35 14.34
N LEU A 75 -11.28 -3.13 14.23
CA LEU A 75 -10.80 -4.01 15.30
C LEU A 75 -9.58 -3.36 15.98
N SER A 76 -9.83 -2.29 16.76
CA SER A 76 -8.85 -1.64 17.63
C SER A 76 -8.71 -2.30 19.01
N GLU A 77 -9.12 -3.56 19.17
CA GLU A 77 -9.00 -4.31 20.43
C GLU A 77 -8.70 -5.79 20.15
N ASP A 78 -7.48 -6.08 19.69
CA ASP A 78 -6.87 -7.37 20.02
C ASP A 78 -5.35 -7.22 20.05
N ARG A 79 -4.86 -6.64 21.14
CA ARG A 79 -3.48 -6.77 21.59
C ARG A 79 -3.47 -7.87 22.65
N ARG A 80 -3.19 -9.10 22.24
CA ARG A 80 -2.53 -10.13 23.06
C ARG A 80 -1.48 -10.85 22.22
#